data_AF-G4TW79-F1
#
_entry.id   AF-G4TW79-F1
#
_cell.length_a   1.000
_cell.length_b   1.000
_cell.length_c   1.000
_cell.angle_alpha   90.00
_cell.angle_beta   90.00
_cell.angle_gamma   90.00
#
_symmetry.space_group_name_H-M   'P 1'
#
loop_
_entity.id
_entity.type
_entity.pdbx_description
1 polymer ?
#
loop_
_entity_poly.entity_id
_entity_poly.type
_entity_poly.pdbx_seq_one_letter_code
_entity_poly.pdbx_strand_id
1 'polypeptide(L)'
;MSPSAVHRIPVEIWTHILDLAIGEASLPPPPDKTIVEDLRFFQSRKEPMNVRAYRETRKAELSLVCRLFHTILRGLPSASTEDSVTYRYNYRRRGDPRSLFGMRTLYISHDRDGLPLEWYAKKWSSIEVVYTTVRLMDDVIRLLSHTPNVKALFCERLHSWAYCRVAAITRLLSSDVGQRLTHLSIYIPYDQVLDPLKLPSLRFLELDIDMYWVKTTTARQYGEALPWTCHNLRSLSIKGSMSKAVFDLLIPFFRRHATSVKDLLDRLEENYDRSCLLQYFQNVETYGANGSRLQISSRPREVHAPPDSRSITFLMMTPLDHFELGANELQLEAHVRGFTSPGSPYVVAKLMVNTSWETLKDWLSSFAIVSSVGMSLSRLDNIASKGVPLVDWDGVAYQTAKQRNMSTVPE
;
A
#
# COMPACT_ATOMS: atom_id res chain seq x y z
N MET A 1 53.01 -7.51 -0.69
CA MET A 1 51.66 -7.50 -0.09
C MET A 1 50.70 -8.18 -1.05
N SER A 2 50.08 -9.28 -0.66
CA SER A 2 49.05 -9.93 -1.49
C SER A 2 47.86 -8.98 -1.65
N PRO A 3 47.32 -8.81 -2.87
CA PRO A 3 46.13 -8.00 -3.06
C PRO A 3 44.99 -8.55 -2.18
N SER A 4 44.37 -7.65 -1.42
CA SER A 4 43.18 -7.91 -0.60
C SER A 4 42.15 -8.72 -1.41
N ALA A 5 41.46 -9.66 -0.75
CA ALA A 5 40.44 -10.52 -1.37
C ALA A 5 39.37 -9.71 -2.13
N VAL A 6 39.12 -8.47 -1.70
CA VAL A 6 38.20 -7.52 -2.35
C VAL A 6 38.58 -7.23 -3.81
N HIS A 7 39.87 -7.22 -4.14
CA HIS A 7 40.36 -6.96 -5.50
C HIS A 7 40.34 -8.19 -6.42
N ARG A 8 39.96 -9.37 -5.91
CA ARG A 8 39.86 -10.60 -6.71
C ARG A 8 38.47 -10.79 -7.32
N ILE A 9 37.48 -10.05 -6.82
CA ILE A 9 36.12 -10.10 -7.32
C ILE A 9 36.02 -9.14 -8.53
N PRO A 10 35.49 -9.60 -9.69
CA PRO A 10 35.27 -8.77 -10.87
C PRO A 10 34.42 -7.54 -10.58
N VAL A 11 34.70 -6.45 -11.29
CA VAL A 11 34.02 -5.16 -11.12
C VAL A 11 32.52 -5.31 -11.35
N GLU A 12 32.10 -6.15 -12.30
CA GLU A 12 30.70 -6.40 -12.64
C GLU A 12 29.93 -7.03 -11.47
N ILE A 13 30.58 -7.94 -10.73
CA ILE A 13 29.99 -8.56 -9.53
C ILE A 13 29.87 -7.52 -8.42
N TRP A 14 30.88 -6.68 -8.23
CA TRP A 14 30.81 -5.58 -7.26
C TRP A 14 29.75 -4.54 -7.63
N THR A 15 29.61 -4.20 -8.90
CA THR A 15 28.55 -3.29 -9.39
C THR A 15 27.18 -3.84 -9.03
N HIS A 16 26.94 -5.14 -9.27
CA HIS A 16 25.67 -5.77 -8.92
C HIS A 16 25.42 -5.82 -7.39
N ILE A 17 26.44 -6.18 -6.60
CA ILE A 17 26.34 -6.21 -5.12
C ILE A 17 26.05 -4.81 -4.57
N LEU A 18 26.74 -3.79 -5.06
CA LEU A 18 26.58 -2.41 -4.61
C LEU A 18 25.23 -1.83 -5.06
N ASP A 19 24.78 -2.14 -6.27
CA ASP A 19 23.45 -1.77 -6.75
C ASP A 19 22.35 -2.39 -5.88
N LEU A 20 22.45 -3.68 -5.54
CA LEU A 20 21.53 -4.33 -4.59
C LEU A 20 21.59 -3.71 -3.19
N ALA A 21 22.78 -3.37 -2.70
CA ALA A 21 22.98 -2.74 -1.39
C ALA A 21 22.42 -1.30 -1.31
N ILE A 22 22.20 -0.65 -2.46
CA ILE A 22 21.60 0.69 -2.59
C ILE A 22 20.10 0.60 -2.96
N GLY A 23 19.72 -0.46 -3.68
CA GLY A 23 18.47 -0.62 -4.41
C GLY A 23 17.34 -1.35 -3.68
N GLU A 24 17.31 -1.37 -2.34
CA GLU A 24 16.32 -2.15 -1.58
C GLU A 24 14.91 -1.52 -1.51
N ALA A 25 14.42 -0.96 -2.62
CA ALA A 25 13.01 -0.61 -2.76
C ALA A 25 12.50 -1.04 -4.15
N SER A 26 11.44 -1.86 -4.16
CA SER A 26 10.62 -2.29 -5.31
C SER A 26 10.97 -3.59 -6.05
N LEU A 27 11.16 -4.70 -5.32
CA LEU A 27 10.73 -6.00 -5.88
C LEU A 27 9.25 -6.21 -5.54
N PRO A 28 8.42 -6.77 -6.44
CA PRO A 28 7.15 -7.34 -6.02
C PRO A 28 7.45 -8.42 -4.97
N PRO A 29 6.72 -8.46 -3.84
CA PRO A 29 7.02 -9.41 -2.79
C PRO A 29 6.92 -10.85 -3.34
N PRO A 30 7.84 -11.76 -2.95
CA PRO A 30 7.69 -13.18 -3.14
C PRO A 30 6.28 -13.66 -2.71
N PRO A 31 5.79 -14.77 -3.28
CA PRO A 31 4.42 -15.22 -3.06
C PRO A 31 4.05 -15.53 -1.60
N ASP A 32 5.00 -15.59 -0.68
CA ASP A 32 4.75 -16.01 0.71
C ASP A 32 4.80 -14.88 1.75
N LYS A 33 4.95 -13.61 1.33
CA LYS A 33 5.12 -12.47 2.26
C LYS A 33 3.82 -11.80 2.71
N THR A 34 3.94 -10.95 3.73
CA THR A 34 2.87 -10.39 4.59
C THR A 34 2.22 -9.13 4.01
N ILE A 35 1.05 -8.74 4.53
CA ILE A 35 0.35 -7.47 4.19
C ILE A 35 1.21 -6.22 4.29
N VAL A 36 2.24 -6.21 5.13
CA VAL A 36 3.16 -5.06 5.26
C VAL A 36 3.94 -4.88 3.97
N GLU A 37 4.28 -5.96 3.27
CA GLU A 37 5.03 -5.88 2.02
C GLU A 37 4.15 -5.51 0.83
N ASP A 38 2.93 -6.04 0.80
CA ASP A 38 1.88 -5.54 -0.08
C ASP A 38 1.73 -4.03 0.17
N LEU A 39 1.50 -3.61 1.42
CA LEU A 39 1.35 -2.21 1.80
C LEU A 39 2.58 -1.34 1.49
N ARG A 40 3.81 -1.81 1.69
CA ARG A 40 5.04 -1.09 1.31
C ARG A 40 5.06 -0.85 -0.18
N PHE A 41 4.67 -1.85 -0.95
CA PHE A 41 4.49 -1.75 -2.38
C PHE A 41 3.42 -0.67 -2.71
N PHE A 42 2.29 -0.59 -1.98
CA PHE A 42 1.24 0.44 -2.16
C PHE A 42 1.57 1.84 -1.60
N GLN A 43 2.31 1.96 -0.49
CA GLN A 43 2.62 3.21 0.20
C GLN A 43 3.83 3.94 -0.41
N SER A 44 4.63 3.24 -1.22
CA SER A 44 5.71 3.81 -2.04
C SER A 44 5.25 4.89 -3.06
N ARG A 45 3.94 5.18 -3.15
CA ARG A 45 3.33 6.32 -3.88
C ARG A 45 4.03 7.65 -3.62
N LYS A 46 4.53 7.84 -2.41
CA LYS A 46 5.55 8.85 -2.15
C LYS A 46 6.85 8.07 -2.16
N GLU A 47 7.73 8.22 -3.14
CA GLU A 47 9.16 8.11 -2.78
C GLU A 47 9.29 9.15 -1.67
N PRO A 48 9.49 8.74 -0.41
CA PRO A 48 9.78 9.71 0.62
C PRO A 48 10.99 10.47 0.08
N MET A 49 11.05 11.80 0.25
CA MET A 49 12.32 12.51 0.10
C MET A 49 13.46 11.75 0.83
N ASN A 50 13.11 11.01 1.89
CA ASN A 50 13.97 10.12 2.64
C ASN A 50 14.51 8.89 1.87
N VAL A 51 13.85 8.27 0.89
CA VAL A 51 14.46 7.13 0.14
C VAL A 51 15.52 7.63 -0.83
N ARG A 52 15.29 8.78 -1.47
CA ARG A 52 16.30 9.45 -2.29
C ARG A 52 17.49 9.89 -1.44
N ALA A 53 17.21 10.57 -0.32
CA ALA A 53 18.25 10.98 0.63
C ALA A 53 18.99 9.76 1.19
N TYR A 54 18.28 8.70 1.57
CA TYR A 54 18.86 7.45 2.06
C TYR A 54 19.78 6.81 1.02
N ARG A 55 19.39 6.72 -0.25
CA ARG A 55 20.25 6.18 -1.30
C ARG A 55 21.48 7.01 -1.56
N GLU A 56 21.35 8.33 -1.61
CA GLU A 56 22.50 9.21 -1.77
C GLU A 56 23.44 9.14 -0.56
N THR A 57 22.89 9.10 0.66
CA THR A 57 23.65 8.87 1.89
C THR A 57 24.34 7.51 1.86
N ARG A 58 23.65 6.44 1.46
CA ARG A 58 24.20 5.08 1.39
C ARG A 58 25.28 4.95 0.32
N LYS A 59 25.06 5.60 -0.83
CA LYS A 59 26.05 5.72 -1.92
C LYS A 59 27.28 6.48 -1.44
N ALA A 60 27.09 7.57 -0.70
CA ALA A 60 28.18 8.32 -0.08
C ALA A 60 28.95 7.46 0.94
N GLU A 61 28.26 6.79 1.87
CA GLU A 61 28.85 5.88 2.85
C GLU A 61 29.68 4.77 2.18
N LEU A 62 29.10 4.06 1.22
CA LEU A 62 29.77 2.96 0.51
C LEU A 62 30.95 3.48 -0.34
N SER A 63 30.86 4.71 -0.87
CA SER A 63 31.96 5.32 -1.62
C SER A 63 33.19 5.61 -0.75
N LEU A 64 33.02 5.76 0.56
CA LEU A 64 34.10 6.01 1.50
C LEU A 64 34.85 4.72 1.92
N VAL A 65 34.31 3.54 1.64
CA VAL A 65 34.91 2.25 2.06
C VAL A 65 36.24 1.99 1.36
N CYS A 66 36.30 2.16 0.04
CA CYS A 66 37.54 2.04 -0.72
C CYS A 66 37.46 2.72 -2.09
N ARG A 67 38.62 2.95 -2.74
CA ARG A 67 38.71 3.56 -4.08
C ARG A 67 37.96 2.78 -5.16
N LEU A 68 37.87 1.44 -5.03
CA LEU A 68 37.13 0.59 -5.97
C LEU A 68 35.63 0.91 -5.89
N PHE A 69 35.06 0.98 -4.68
CA PHE A 69 33.65 1.30 -4.50
C PHE A 69 33.34 2.73 -4.95
N HIS A 70 34.19 3.70 -4.59
CA HIS A 70 34.04 5.07 -5.09
C HIS A 70 33.99 5.12 -6.63
N THR A 71 34.88 4.39 -7.31
CA THR A 71 34.92 4.35 -8.78
C THR A 71 33.65 3.72 -9.36
N ILE A 72 33.20 2.59 -8.81
CA ILE A 72 31.98 1.90 -9.25
C ILE A 72 30.76 2.79 -9.02
N LEU A 73 30.60 3.31 -7.79
CA LEU A 73 29.45 4.12 -7.40
C LEU A 73 29.41 5.47 -8.11
N ARG A 74 30.55 6.07 -8.44
CA ARG A 74 30.59 7.30 -9.26
C ARG A 74 30.17 7.04 -10.70
N GLY A 75 30.40 5.83 -11.21
CA GLY A 75 29.92 5.37 -12.52
C GLY A 75 28.45 4.94 -12.50
N LEU A 76 27.93 4.53 -11.34
CA LEU A 76 26.49 4.33 -11.18
C LEU A 76 25.78 5.68 -11.29
N PRO A 77 24.65 5.72 -12.01
CA PRO A 77 23.84 6.93 -12.09
C PRO A 77 23.50 7.46 -10.68
N SER A 78 23.66 8.76 -10.44
CA SER A 78 23.17 9.39 -9.20
C SER A 78 21.65 9.34 -9.21
N ALA A 79 20.94 9.27 -8.08
CA ALA A 79 19.47 9.19 -8.06
C ALA A 79 18.74 10.38 -8.74
N SER A 80 19.45 11.40 -9.22
CA SER A 80 18.98 12.42 -10.18
C SER A 80 18.91 11.94 -11.65
N THR A 81 19.43 10.77 -11.94
CA THR A 81 19.62 10.12 -13.23
C THR A 81 19.43 8.63 -12.95
N GLU A 82 18.24 8.09 -13.24
CA GLU A 82 18.01 6.67 -13.55
C GLU A 82 18.87 5.65 -12.80
N ASP A 83 18.47 5.18 -11.60
CA ASP A 83 18.68 3.78 -11.14
C ASP A 83 18.20 3.53 -9.69
N SER A 84 16.95 3.89 -9.41
CA SER A 84 15.99 2.81 -9.18
C SER A 84 14.85 3.15 -10.08
N VAL A 85 14.44 2.21 -10.89
CA VAL A 85 13.81 2.62 -12.11
C VAL A 85 12.30 2.83 -11.89
N THR A 86 12.00 3.91 -11.17
CA THR A 86 10.74 4.57 -10.93
C THR A 86 10.78 5.81 -11.81
N TYR A 87 10.46 5.65 -13.09
CA TYR A 87 10.41 6.78 -13.99
C TYR A 87 9.07 7.49 -13.82
N ARG A 88 9.09 8.71 -13.28
CA ARG A 88 7.92 9.61 -13.33
C ARG A 88 7.97 10.39 -14.63
N TYR A 89 7.24 9.95 -15.63
CA TYR A 89 7.03 10.76 -16.83
C TYR A 89 6.15 11.96 -16.46
N ASN A 90 6.75 13.16 -16.47
CA ASN A 90 6.02 14.43 -16.45
C ASN A 90 6.14 15.05 -17.83
N TYR A 91 5.03 15.08 -18.59
CA TYR A 91 4.97 15.56 -19.98
C TYR A 91 5.60 16.95 -20.22
N ARG A 92 5.70 17.81 -19.19
CA ARG A 92 6.40 19.12 -19.30
C ARG A 92 7.90 19.00 -19.59
N ARG A 93 8.52 17.85 -19.38
CA ARG A 93 9.89 17.55 -19.82
C ARG A 93 9.79 16.42 -20.83
N ARG A 94 10.09 16.70 -22.10
CA ARG A 94 10.29 15.67 -23.15
C ARG A 94 11.45 14.77 -22.73
N GLY A 95 11.17 13.73 -21.95
CA GLY A 95 12.14 12.69 -21.63
C GLY A 95 12.25 11.72 -22.80
N ASP A 96 13.46 11.25 -23.06
CA ASP A 96 13.75 10.27 -24.12
C ASP A 96 13.25 8.87 -23.70
N PRO A 97 12.32 8.22 -24.43
CA PRO A 97 11.86 6.87 -24.12
C PRO A 97 12.95 5.79 -24.20
N ARG A 98 14.13 6.09 -24.74
CA ARG A 98 15.28 5.17 -24.71
C ARG A 98 15.77 4.88 -23.29
N SER A 99 15.54 5.81 -22.37
CA SER A 99 15.99 5.72 -20.98
C SER A 99 15.16 4.76 -20.13
N LEU A 100 14.08 4.20 -20.71
CA LEU A 100 13.18 3.23 -20.09
C LEU A 100 13.63 1.76 -20.25
N PHE A 101 14.85 1.47 -20.72
CA PHE A 101 15.35 0.10 -20.82
C PHE A 101 15.80 -0.42 -19.45
N GLY A 102 15.34 -1.61 -19.06
CA GLY A 102 15.70 -2.22 -17.77
C GLY A 102 14.78 -1.84 -16.61
N MET A 103 13.80 -0.94 -16.82
CA MET A 103 12.87 -0.54 -15.77
C MET A 103 11.98 -1.71 -15.35
N ARG A 104 11.80 -1.90 -14.04
CA ARG A 104 10.78 -2.81 -13.49
C ARG A 104 9.48 -2.11 -13.13
N THR A 105 9.56 -0.81 -12.80
CA THR A 105 8.41 -0.02 -12.36
C THR A 105 8.20 1.19 -13.27
N LEU A 106 6.97 1.44 -13.68
CA LEU A 106 6.63 2.54 -14.57
C LEU A 106 5.61 3.45 -13.90
N TYR A 107 5.92 4.74 -13.76
CA TYR A 107 4.99 5.73 -13.22
C TYR A 107 4.55 6.72 -14.31
N ILE A 108 3.25 6.77 -14.52
CA ILE A 108 2.66 7.54 -15.59
C ILE A 108 1.71 8.55 -14.98
N SER A 109 2.10 9.82 -15.01
CA SER A 109 1.23 10.92 -14.62
C SER A 109 0.81 11.68 -15.87
N HIS A 110 -0.45 11.59 -16.26
CA HIS A 110 -0.92 12.23 -17.49
C HIS A 110 -2.29 12.88 -17.35
N ASP A 111 -2.36 14.19 -17.60
CA ASP A 111 -3.59 14.93 -17.37
C ASP A 111 -4.39 15.23 -18.65
N ARG A 112 -3.80 15.24 -19.87
CA ARG A 112 -4.54 15.74 -21.08
C ARG A 112 -4.27 15.08 -22.46
N ASP A 113 -3.04 14.79 -22.87
CA ASP A 113 -2.71 14.54 -24.30
C ASP A 113 -2.43 13.08 -24.74
N GLY A 114 -2.87 12.06 -23.99
CA GLY A 114 -2.59 10.65 -24.28
C GLY A 114 -1.12 10.25 -24.17
N LEU A 115 -0.79 8.95 -24.25
CA LEU A 115 0.61 8.49 -24.18
C LEU A 115 1.36 8.69 -25.50
N PRO A 116 2.69 8.95 -25.47
CA PRO A 116 3.50 9.07 -26.68
C PRO A 116 3.40 7.81 -27.55
N LEU A 117 3.19 7.98 -28.86
CA LEU A 117 3.07 6.85 -29.80
C LEU A 117 4.29 5.93 -29.81
N GLU A 118 5.48 6.49 -29.55
CA GLU A 118 6.74 5.75 -29.47
C GLU A 118 6.73 4.67 -28.38
N TRP A 119 5.92 4.83 -27.33
CA TRP A 119 5.79 3.82 -26.27
C TRP A 119 5.09 2.56 -26.77
N TYR A 120 4.24 2.69 -27.79
CA TYR A 120 3.58 1.56 -28.44
C TYR A 120 4.44 0.93 -29.54
N ALA A 121 5.54 1.56 -29.95
CA ALA A 121 6.43 1.00 -30.97
C ALA A 121 7.38 -0.07 -30.39
N LYS A 122 7.48 -0.18 -29.06
CA LYS A 122 8.51 -0.96 -28.37
C LYS A 122 7.90 -1.93 -27.37
N LYS A 123 8.52 -3.11 -27.22
CA LYS A 123 8.21 -4.04 -26.13
C LYS A 123 9.01 -3.70 -24.87
N TRP A 124 8.31 -3.70 -23.75
CA TRP A 124 8.80 -3.34 -22.42
C TRP A 124 8.83 -4.57 -21.52
N SER A 125 9.68 -5.54 -21.85
CA SER A 125 9.71 -6.84 -21.16
C SER A 125 10.24 -6.78 -19.74
N SER A 126 10.99 -5.74 -19.36
CA SER A 126 11.49 -5.60 -17.98
C SER A 126 10.42 -5.10 -17.01
N ILE A 127 9.33 -4.51 -17.50
CA ILE A 127 8.33 -3.84 -16.66
C ILE A 127 7.42 -4.89 -16.01
N GLU A 128 7.40 -4.87 -14.68
CA GLU A 128 6.59 -5.73 -13.83
C GLU A 128 5.46 -4.96 -13.13
N VAL A 129 5.61 -3.64 -12.99
CA VAL A 129 4.73 -2.78 -12.19
C VAL A 129 4.39 -1.52 -12.95
N VAL A 130 3.10 -1.20 -13.04
CA VAL A 130 2.61 0.02 -13.70
C VAL A 130 1.74 0.80 -12.74
N TYR A 131 2.17 2.03 -12.45
CA TYR A 131 1.39 3.06 -11.77
C TYR A 131 0.94 4.09 -12.80
N THR A 132 -0.35 4.40 -12.78
CA THR A 132 -0.92 5.32 -13.75
C THR A 132 -2.01 6.17 -13.11
N THR A 133 -1.97 7.48 -13.42
CA THR A 133 -3.08 8.42 -13.23
C THR A 133 -3.72 8.80 -14.58
N VAL A 134 -3.34 8.11 -15.66
CA VAL A 134 -3.81 8.39 -17.03
C VAL A 134 -5.32 8.27 -17.11
N ARG A 135 -5.98 9.35 -17.56
CA ARG A 135 -7.45 9.42 -17.67
C ARG A 135 -8.07 8.44 -18.67
N LEU A 136 -7.34 8.06 -19.71
CA LEU A 136 -7.83 7.21 -20.80
C LEU A 136 -7.42 5.75 -20.59
N MET A 137 -8.40 4.89 -20.23
CA MET A 137 -8.16 3.46 -20.02
C MET A 137 -7.66 2.74 -21.29
N ASP A 138 -8.02 3.24 -22.48
CA ASP A 138 -7.55 2.71 -23.76
C ASP A 138 -6.02 2.79 -23.91
N ASP A 139 -5.41 3.88 -23.42
CA ASP A 139 -3.95 4.05 -23.44
C ASP A 139 -3.28 3.08 -22.48
N VAL A 140 -3.87 2.85 -21.30
CA VAL A 140 -3.38 1.85 -20.35
C VAL A 140 -3.44 0.45 -20.96
N ILE A 141 -4.54 0.09 -21.63
CA ILE A 141 -4.68 -1.21 -22.31
C ILE A 141 -3.63 -1.36 -23.42
N ARG A 142 -3.45 -0.33 -24.26
CA ARG A 142 -2.44 -0.33 -25.33
C ARG A 142 -1.02 -0.39 -24.78
N LEU A 143 -0.73 0.26 -23.67
CA LEU A 143 0.57 0.16 -23.02
C LEU A 143 0.79 -1.27 -22.50
N LEU A 144 -0.22 -1.85 -21.85
CA LEU A 144 -0.12 -3.16 -21.24
C LEU A 144 0.08 -4.28 -22.27
N SER A 145 -0.45 -4.14 -23.48
CA SER A 145 -0.15 -5.08 -24.57
C SER A 145 1.33 -5.07 -24.99
N HIS A 146 2.09 -4.04 -24.61
CA HIS A 146 3.53 -3.92 -24.84
C HIS A 146 4.38 -4.23 -23.61
N THR A 147 3.78 -4.49 -22.44
CA THR A 147 4.47 -4.80 -21.18
C THR A 147 4.09 -6.21 -20.71
N PRO A 148 4.57 -7.28 -21.37
CA PRO A 148 4.06 -8.63 -21.17
C PRO A 148 4.36 -9.22 -19.80
N ASN A 149 5.25 -8.63 -19.00
CA ASN A 149 5.63 -9.16 -17.69
C ASN A 149 5.00 -8.41 -16.51
N VAL A 150 4.03 -7.53 -16.79
CA VAL A 150 3.31 -6.80 -15.73
C VAL A 150 2.52 -7.74 -14.85
N LYS A 151 2.77 -7.65 -13.55
CA LYS A 151 2.11 -8.37 -12.47
C LYS A 151 1.27 -7.43 -11.61
N ALA A 152 1.58 -6.14 -11.61
CA ALA A 152 0.92 -5.18 -10.76
C ALA A 152 0.49 -3.93 -11.53
N LEU A 153 -0.79 -3.59 -11.41
CA LEU A 153 -1.38 -2.42 -12.05
C LEU A 153 -2.10 -1.56 -11.03
N PHE A 154 -1.79 -0.27 -11.07
CA PHE A 154 -2.36 0.72 -10.16
C PHE A 154 -2.91 1.89 -10.94
N CYS A 155 -4.23 2.01 -10.92
CA CYS A 155 -4.94 3.12 -11.51
C CYS A 155 -5.40 4.04 -10.37
N GLU A 156 -4.75 5.19 -10.20
CA GLU A 156 -5.09 6.16 -9.16
C GLU A 156 -5.98 7.26 -9.71
N ARG A 157 -7.08 7.55 -8.98
CA ARG A 157 -8.00 8.70 -9.15
C ARG A 157 -8.16 9.17 -10.59
N LEU A 158 -8.94 8.41 -11.36
CA LEU A 158 -9.44 8.82 -12.68
C LEU A 158 -10.48 9.95 -12.49
N HIS A 159 -9.99 11.16 -12.21
CA HIS A 159 -10.79 12.33 -11.81
C HIS A 159 -11.82 12.80 -12.85
N SER A 160 -11.85 12.23 -14.04
CA SER A 160 -12.85 12.53 -15.05
C SER A 160 -13.78 11.34 -15.27
N TRP A 161 -14.92 11.41 -14.60
CA TRP A 161 -16.11 10.57 -14.69
C TRP A 161 -16.51 10.11 -16.11
N ALA A 162 -16.16 10.87 -17.15
CA ALA A 162 -16.59 10.62 -18.52
C ALA A 162 -15.80 9.52 -19.27
N TYR A 163 -14.66 9.04 -18.76
CA TYR A 163 -13.70 8.29 -19.59
C TYR A 163 -13.35 6.88 -19.11
N CYS A 164 -13.67 6.52 -17.86
CA CYS A 164 -13.51 5.13 -17.40
C CYS A 164 -14.81 4.36 -17.67
N ARG A 165 -14.92 3.75 -18.85
CA ARG A 165 -16.08 2.90 -19.21
C ARG A 165 -15.88 1.50 -18.66
N VAL A 166 -16.93 0.87 -18.14
CA VAL A 166 -16.85 -0.53 -17.66
C VAL A 166 -16.36 -1.47 -18.74
N ALA A 167 -16.80 -1.28 -19.99
CA ALA A 167 -16.30 -2.08 -21.12
C ALA A 167 -14.76 -2.04 -21.25
N ALA A 168 -14.12 -0.90 -20.93
CA ALA A 168 -12.66 -0.80 -20.96
C ALA A 168 -12.02 -1.56 -19.78
N ILE A 169 -12.60 -1.47 -18.58
CA ILE A 169 -12.16 -2.27 -17.42
C ILE A 169 -12.31 -3.77 -17.72
N THR A 170 -13.48 -4.19 -18.20
CA THR A 170 -13.74 -5.59 -18.58
C THR A 170 -12.73 -6.06 -19.63
N ARG A 171 -12.49 -5.27 -20.68
CA ARG A 171 -11.51 -5.62 -21.73
C ARG A 171 -10.07 -5.71 -21.18
N LEU A 172 -9.68 -4.77 -20.33
CA LEU A 172 -8.38 -4.77 -19.66
C LEU A 172 -8.19 -6.05 -18.84
N LEU A 173 -9.15 -6.36 -17.98
CA LEU A 173 -9.07 -7.46 -17.02
C LEU A 173 -9.29 -8.84 -17.68
N SER A 174 -9.98 -8.87 -18.82
CA SER A 174 -10.13 -10.08 -19.64
C SER A 174 -8.93 -10.35 -20.55
N SER A 175 -7.98 -9.42 -20.67
CA SER A 175 -6.77 -9.61 -21.46
C SER A 175 -5.79 -10.58 -20.80
N ASP A 176 -4.85 -11.13 -21.57
CA ASP A 176 -3.76 -11.99 -21.05
C ASP A 176 -2.95 -11.34 -19.93
N VAL A 177 -2.79 -10.01 -19.98
CA VAL A 177 -2.12 -9.26 -18.92
C VAL A 177 -3.02 -9.22 -17.68
N GLY A 178 -4.30 -8.88 -17.86
CA GLY A 178 -5.30 -8.87 -16.78
C GLY A 178 -5.39 -10.18 -16.01
N GLN A 179 -5.36 -11.31 -16.71
CA GLN A 179 -5.41 -12.65 -16.11
C GLN A 179 -4.14 -13.03 -15.31
N ARG A 180 -3.02 -12.34 -15.54
CA ARG A 180 -1.73 -12.56 -14.86
C ARG A 180 -1.44 -11.54 -13.76
N LEU A 181 -2.27 -10.50 -13.62
CA LEU A 181 -2.13 -9.54 -12.54
C LEU A 181 -2.25 -10.24 -11.19
N THR A 182 -1.27 -10.01 -10.34
CA THR A 182 -1.27 -10.42 -8.93
C THR A 182 -1.71 -9.28 -8.02
N HIS A 183 -1.53 -8.03 -8.44
CA HIS A 183 -1.92 -6.84 -7.69
C HIS A 183 -2.69 -5.88 -8.58
N LEU A 184 -3.88 -5.48 -8.11
CA LEU A 184 -4.73 -4.52 -8.81
C LEU A 184 -5.19 -3.44 -7.83
N SER A 185 -4.93 -2.18 -8.17
CA SER A 185 -5.61 -1.03 -7.56
C SER A 185 -6.44 -0.36 -8.64
N ILE A 186 -7.76 -0.32 -8.44
CA ILE A 186 -8.67 0.22 -9.44
C ILE A 186 -9.76 1.09 -8.82
N TYR A 187 -10.06 2.18 -9.52
CA TYR A 187 -11.26 2.96 -9.31
C TYR A 187 -12.37 2.39 -10.18
N ILE A 188 -13.50 2.05 -9.57
CA ILE A 188 -14.67 1.57 -10.31
C ILE A 188 -15.61 2.76 -10.52
N PRO A 189 -16.10 2.99 -11.74
CA PRO A 189 -17.01 4.10 -12.06
C PRO A 189 -18.43 3.88 -11.50
N TYR A 190 -19.17 4.99 -11.38
CA TYR A 190 -20.39 5.12 -10.56
C TYR A 190 -21.71 4.73 -11.23
N ASP A 191 -21.73 4.32 -12.50
CA ASP A 191 -22.97 4.23 -13.30
C ASP A 191 -23.19 2.89 -14.01
N GLN A 192 -22.27 1.94 -13.89
CA GLN A 192 -22.27 0.73 -14.70
C GLN A 192 -22.02 -0.51 -13.84
N VAL A 193 -22.77 -1.57 -14.14
CA VAL A 193 -22.59 -2.89 -13.52
C VAL A 193 -21.38 -3.53 -14.18
N LEU A 194 -20.44 -4.01 -13.36
CA LEU A 194 -19.27 -4.73 -13.85
C LEU A 194 -19.68 -6.11 -14.35
N ASP A 195 -19.09 -6.53 -15.47
CA ASP A 195 -19.29 -7.88 -15.96
C ASP A 195 -18.65 -8.91 -15.01
N PRO A 196 -19.21 -10.14 -14.91
CA PRO A 196 -18.57 -11.21 -14.18
C PRO A 196 -17.19 -11.52 -14.74
N LEU A 197 -16.17 -11.52 -13.88
CA LEU A 197 -14.79 -11.78 -14.26
C LEU A 197 -14.15 -12.82 -13.35
N LYS A 198 -13.26 -13.63 -13.93
CA LYS A 198 -12.35 -14.50 -13.18
C LYS A 198 -10.96 -13.89 -13.24
N LEU A 199 -10.34 -13.72 -12.07
CA LEU A 199 -9.00 -13.17 -11.92
C LEU A 199 -8.16 -14.18 -11.12
N PRO A 200 -7.70 -15.27 -11.76
CA PRO A 200 -7.14 -16.42 -11.05
C PRO A 200 -5.81 -16.08 -10.37
N SER A 201 -5.01 -15.17 -10.94
CA SER A 201 -3.69 -14.80 -10.39
C SER A 201 -3.77 -13.71 -9.31
N LEU A 202 -4.93 -13.07 -9.14
CA LEU A 202 -5.05 -11.89 -8.30
C LEU A 202 -4.97 -12.25 -6.82
N ARG A 203 -4.03 -11.62 -6.11
CA ARG A 203 -3.72 -11.85 -4.70
C ARG A 203 -4.00 -10.63 -3.84
N PHE A 204 -3.79 -9.45 -4.42
CA PHE A 204 -4.12 -8.18 -3.81
C PHE A 204 -5.12 -7.40 -4.67
N LEU A 205 -6.15 -6.86 -4.02
CA LEU A 205 -7.12 -5.96 -4.63
C LEU A 205 -7.31 -4.70 -3.77
N GLU A 206 -7.07 -3.52 -4.34
CA GLU A 206 -7.50 -2.23 -3.79
C GLU A 206 -8.66 -1.70 -4.63
N LEU A 207 -9.79 -1.49 -3.95
CA LEU A 207 -11.00 -0.89 -4.50
C LEU A 207 -11.10 0.56 -4.01
N ASP A 208 -11.02 1.49 -4.96
CA ASP A 208 -11.31 2.91 -4.73
C ASP A 208 -12.77 3.18 -5.10
N ILE A 209 -13.58 3.54 -4.11
CA ILE A 209 -15.04 3.65 -4.19
C ILE A 209 -15.43 5.09 -3.89
N ASP A 210 -16.37 5.64 -4.66
CA ASP A 210 -16.85 7.01 -4.51
C ASP A 210 -18.30 7.02 -4.02
N MET A 211 -18.69 8.03 -3.22
CA MET A 211 -19.98 8.13 -2.54
C MET A 211 -21.16 8.07 -3.51
N TYR A 212 -20.92 8.52 -4.74
CA TYR A 212 -21.91 8.59 -5.81
C TYR A 212 -22.06 7.29 -6.59
N TRP A 213 -21.40 6.20 -6.17
CA TRP A 213 -21.58 4.88 -6.75
C TRP A 213 -23.06 4.50 -6.80
N VAL A 214 -23.51 4.26 -8.02
CA VAL A 214 -24.77 3.63 -8.40
C VAL A 214 -25.99 4.54 -8.26
N LYS A 215 -26.58 4.93 -9.40
CA LYS A 215 -28.05 5.07 -9.48
C LYS A 215 -28.62 3.71 -9.11
N THR A 216 -29.06 3.57 -7.85
CA THR A 216 -29.47 2.32 -7.18
C THR A 216 -30.42 1.43 -7.98
N THR A 217 -31.06 1.97 -9.02
CA THR A 217 -31.89 1.27 -9.98
C THR A 217 -31.16 0.19 -10.80
N THR A 218 -29.94 0.43 -11.33
CA THR A 218 -29.31 -0.54 -12.26
C THR A 218 -28.65 -1.71 -11.52
N ALA A 219 -27.91 -1.47 -10.44
CA ALA A 219 -27.25 -2.57 -9.72
C ALA A 219 -28.24 -3.46 -8.94
N ARG A 220 -29.41 -2.94 -8.54
CA ARG A 220 -30.49 -3.77 -7.96
C ARG A 220 -31.00 -4.84 -8.93
N GLN A 221 -30.90 -4.63 -10.25
CA GLN A 221 -31.30 -5.64 -11.23
C GLN A 221 -30.35 -6.85 -11.26
N TYR A 222 -29.07 -6.65 -10.94
CA TYR A 222 -28.04 -7.69 -11.00
C TYR A 222 -27.67 -8.27 -9.63
N GLY A 223 -28.13 -7.65 -8.53
CA GLY A 223 -28.00 -8.17 -7.16
C GLY A 223 -26.60 -8.05 -6.54
N GLU A 224 -25.57 -7.68 -7.31
CA GLU A 224 -24.19 -7.54 -6.87
C GLU A 224 -23.48 -6.45 -7.69
N ALA A 225 -22.62 -5.65 -7.06
CA ALA A 225 -21.88 -4.59 -7.75
C ALA A 225 -20.53 -5.06 -8.31
N LEU A 226 -19.94 -6.12 -7.75
CA LEU A 226 -18.62 -6.63 -8.11
C LEU A 226 -18.66 -8.15 -8.29
N PRO A 227 -19.19 -8.67 -9.41
CA PRO A 227 -19.34 -10.12 -9.65
C PRO A 227 -18.02 -10.81 -10.03
N TRP A 228 -16.92 -10.45 -9.37
CA TRP A 228 -15.58 -10.96 -9.65
C TRP A 228 -15.24 -12.14 -8.74
N THR A 229 -14.53 -13.12 -9.32
CA THR A 229 -14.04 -14.28 -8.60
C THR A 229 -12.52 -14.35 -8.67
N CYS A 230 -11.89 -14.11 -7.53
CA CYS A 230 -10.43 -14.04 -7.35
C CYS A 230 -9.98 -15.18 -6.43
N HIS A 231 -9.63 -16.34 -6.99
CA HIS A 231 -9.42 -17.57 -6.21
C HIS A 231 -8.25 -17.47 -5.24
N ASN A 232 -7.26 -16.63 -5.56
CA ASN A 232 -6.05 -16.44 -4.78
C ASN A 232 -6.05 -15.13 -3.98
N LEU A 233 -7.21 -14.45 -3.85
CA LEU A 233 -7.30 -13.17 -3.16
C LEU A 233 -7.02 -13.35 -1.67
N ARG A 234 -5.90 -12.78 -1.23
CA ARG A 234 -5.42 -12.79 0.16
C ARG A 234 -5.58 -11.42 0.81
N SER A 235 -5.31 -10.37 0.07
CA SER A 235 -5.25 -8.99 0.56
C SER A 235 -6.32 -8.15 -0.11
N LEU A 236 -7.19 -7.54 0.69
CA LEU A 236 -8.27 -6.66 0.23
C LEU A 236 -8.14 -5.30 0.90
N SER A 237 -8.11 -4.24 0.11
CA SER A 237 -8.27 -2.89 0.60
C SER A 237 -9.46 -2.20 -0.04
N ILE A 238 -10.24 -1.52 0.79
CA ILE A 238 -11.38 -0.74 0.37
C ILE A 238 -11.16 0.68 0.85
N LYS A 239 -11.25 1.66 -0.06
CA LYS A 239 -11.06 3.07 0.28
C LYS A 239 -12.05 3.98 -0.43
N GLY A 240 -12.04 5.25 -0.04
CA GLY A 240 -12.93 6.29 -0.57
C GLY A 240 -14.31 6.25 0.10
N SER A 241 -15.30 6.99 -0.38
CA SER A 241 -16.60 7.09 0.27
C SER A 241 -17.61 6.11 -0.33
N MET A 242 -18.55 5.62 0.46
CA MET A 242 -19.52 4.63 -0.01
C MET A 242 -20.86 4.85 0.70
N SER A 243 -21.99 4.63 0.02
CA SER A 243 -23.32 4.63 0.63
C SER A 243 -23.74 3.23 1.13
N LYS A 244 -24.68 3.13 2.08
CA LYS A 244 -25.15 1.82 2.58
C LYS A 244 -25.64 0.90 1.45
N ALA A 245 -26.34 1.46 0.47
CA ALA A 245 -26.83 0.70 -0.68
C ALA A 245 -25.69 0.07 -1.49
N VAL A 246 -24.58 0.79 -1.68
CA VAL A 246 -23.39 0.25 -2.37
C VAL A 246 -22.71 -0.83 -1.54
N PHE A 247 -22.62 -0.62 -0.22
CA PHE A 247 -22.09 -1.61 0.69
C PHE A 247 -22.88 -2.93 0.61
N ASP A 248 -24.21 -2.86 0.65
CA ASP A 248 -25.09 -4.03 0.56
C ASP A 248 -24.87 -4.81 -0.75
N LEU A 249 -24.58 -4.11 -1.85
CA LEU A 249 -24.27 -4.72 -3.16
C LEU A 249 -22.88 -5.35 -3.24
N LEU A 250 -21.98 -5.06 -2.30
CA LEU A 250 -20.65 -5.69 -2.20
C LEU A 250 -20.66 -6.90 -1.24
N ILE A 251 -21.70 -7.08 -0.44
CA ILE A 251 -21.83 -8.23 0.48
C ILE A 251 -21.65 -9.57 -0.25
N PRO A 252 -22.23 -9.82 -1.43
CA PRO A 252 -22.01 -11.09 -2.13
C PRO A 252 -20.53 -11.32 -2.49
N PHE A 253 -19.81 -10.27 -2.88
CA PHE A 253 -18.37 -10.32 -3.12
C PHE A 253 -17.60 -10.65 -1.83
N PHE A 254 -17.90 -9.98 -0.71
CA PHE A 254 -17.24 -10.26 0.57
C PHE A 254 -17.47 -11.69 1.04
N ARG A 255 -18.71 -12.20 0.97
CA ARG A 255 -19.05 -13.57 1.36
C ARG A 255 -18.30 -14.61 0.51
N ARG A 256 -18.15 -14.35 -0.79
CA ARG A 256 -17.43 -15.24 -1.71
C ARG A 256 -15.95 -15.37 -1.36
N HIS A 257 -15.35 -14.31 -0.82
CA HIS A 257 -13.93 -14.24 -0.46
C HIS A 257 -13.68 -14.29 1.05
N ALA A 258 -14.71 -14.67 1.83
CA ALA A 258 -14.70 -14.63 3.29
C ALA A 258 -13.58 -15.48 3.92
N THR A 259 -13.21 -16.58 3.26
CA THR A 259 -12.20 -17.54 3.75
C THR A 259 -10.82 -17.32 3.13
N SER A 260 -10.72 -16.63 1.99
CA SER A 260 -9.45 -16.44 1.30
C SER A 260 -8.71 -15.18 1.78
N VAL A 261 -9.47 -14.12 2.13
CA VAL A 261 -8.90 -12.87 2.62
C VAL A 261 -8.36 -13.05 4.04
N LYS A 262 -7.05 -12.80 4.18
CA LYS A 262 -6.31 -12.78 5.44
C LYS A 262 -5.97 -11.38 5.89
N ASP A 263 -5.90 -10.46 4.93
CA ASP A 263 -5.29 -9.16 5.09
C ASP A 263 -6.28 -8.11 4.60
N LEU A 264 -6.91 -7.39 5.53
CA LEU A 264 -8.05 -6.51 5.23
C LEU A 264 -7.76 -5.08 5.66
N LEU A 265 -7.91 -4.13 4.74
CA LEU A 265 -7.63 -2.71 4.97
C LEU A 265 -8.87 -1.85 4.68
N ASP A 266 -9.51 -1.38 5.75
CA ASP A 266 -10.62 -0.43 5.71
C ASP A 266 -10.09 1.01 5.76
N ARG A 267 -10.08 1.64 4.57
CA ARG A 267 -9.67 3.03 4.35
C ARG A 267 -10.82 3.85 3.77
N LEU A 268 -12.07 3.47 4.06
CA LEU A 268 -13.22 4.25 3.58
C LEU A 268 -13.11 5.72 4.07
N GLU A 269 -13.87 6.64 3.50
CA GLU A 269 -14.11 8.02 3.95
C GLU A 269 -15.53 8.09 4.58
N GLU A 270 -15.85 9.11 5.38
CA GLU A 270 -16.94 9.09 6.39
C GLU A 270 -18.29 8.61 5.83
N ASN A 271 -19.01 7.72 6.55
CA ASN A 271 -20.48 7.66 6.64
C ASN A 271 -21.05 6.36 7.25
N TYR A 272 -21.92 6.55 8.26
CA TYR A 272 -22.86 5.62 8.90
C TYR A 272 -22.30 4.41 9.66
N ASP A 273 -23.10 3.99 10.64
CA ASP A 273 -23.07 2.80 11.49
C ASP A 273 -22.82 1.49 10.71
N ARG A 274 -21.61 1.37 10.17
CA ARG A 274 -21.15 0.21 9.45
C ARG A 274 -20.51 -0.72 10.44
N SER A 275 -21.33 -1.67 10.85
CA SER A 275 -20.90 -2.99 11.30
C SER A 275 -19.59 -3.38 10.58
N CYS A 276 -18.52 -3.49 11.37
CA CYS A 276 -17.13 -3.67 10.97
C CYS A 276 -16.99 -4.59 9.74
N LEU A 277 -16.34 -4.15 8.65
CA LEU A 277 -16.08 -4.97 7.45
C LEU A 277 -15.51 -6.35 7.80
N LEU A 278 -14.73 -6.39 8.87
CA LEU A 278 -14.17 -7.58 9.49
C LEU A 278 -15.18 -8.71 9.70
N GLN A 279 -16.47 -8.42 9.98
CA GLN A 279 -17.49 -9.44 10.23
C GLN A 279 -17.81 -10.35 9.03
N TYR A 280 -17.48 -9.90 7.81
CA TYR A 280 -17.74 -10.66 6.58
C TYR A 280 -16.63 -11.66 6.26
N PHE A 281 -15.51 -11.59 6.97
CA PHE A 281 -14.33 -12.41 6.73
C PHE A 281 -14.06 -13.27 7.95
N GLN A 282 -13.66 -14.53 7.73
CA GLN A 282 -13.49 -15.51 8.80
C GLN A 282 -12.02 -15.73 9.16
N ASN A 283 -11.11 -15.54 8.21
CA ASN A 283 -9.69 -15.91 8.35
C ASN A 283 -8.76 -14.68 8.38
N VAL A 284 -9.24 -13.53 8.85
CA VAL A 284 -8.42 -12.31 8.91
C VAL A 284 -7.32 -12.50 9.95
N GLU A 285 -6.07 -12.30 9.54
CA GLU A 285 -4.86 -12.28 10.35
C GLU A 285 -4.43 -10.84 10.64
N THR A 286 -4.62 -9.94 9.68
CA THR A 286 -4.33 -8.51 9.82
C THR A 286 -5.52 -7.66 9.39
N TYR A 287 -5.95 -6.76 10.27
CA TYR A 287 -6.97 -5.77 9.96
C TYR A 287 -6.40 -4.36 10.14
N GLY A 288 -6.38 -3.57 9.06
CA GLY A 288 -5.99 -2.17 9.11
C GLY A 288 -7.19 -1.25 8.99
N ALA A 289 -7.29 -0.26 9.87
CA ALA A 289 -8.33 0.75 9.78
C ALA A 289 -7.81 2.13 10.20
N ASN A 290 -8.48 3.19 9.74
CA ASN A 290 -8.24 4.53 10.25
C ASN A 290 -8.84 4.64 11.67
N GLY A 291 -8.00 4.90 12.67
CA GLY A 291 -8.34 5.02 14.08
C GLY A 291 -9.42 6.05 14.39
N SER A 292 -9.57 7.12 13.60
CA SER A 292 -10.66 8.09 13.77
C SER A 292 -12.06 7.51 13.53
N ARG A 293 -12.16 6.35 12.88
CA ARG A 293 -13.43 5.69 12.50
C ARG A 293 -13.94 4.67 13.49
N LEU A 294 -13.11 4.29 14.44
CA LEU A 294 -13.45 3.29 15.43
C LEU A 294 -14.23 3.91 16.59
N GLN A 295 -14.84 5.10 16.38
CA GLN A 295 -15.78 5.71 17.31
C GLN A 295 -16.96 4.76 17.53
N ILE A 296 -16.79 3.85 18.48
CA ILE A 296 -17.86 3.04 19.02
C ILE A 296 -18.79 4.04 19.72
N SER A 297 -19.99 4.19 19.18
CA SER A 297 -21.08 5.03 19.68
C SER A 297 -21.65 4.58 21.03
N SER A 298 -20.94 3.72 21.76
CA SER A 298 -21.37 3.23 23.08
C SER A 298 -20.16 2.96 23.97
N ARG A 299 -20.34 3.26 25.27
CA ARG A 299 -19.35 3.01 26.33
C ARG A 299 -18.76 1.60 26.19
N PRO A 300 -17.46 1.40 26.51
CA PRO A 300 -16.87 0.07 26.54
C PRO A 300 -17.71 -0.80 27.49
N ARG A 301 -18.49 -1.72 26.92
CA ARG A 301 -19.02 -2.85 27.67
C ARG A 301 -17.85 -3.80 27.86
N GLU A 302 -17.76 -4.45 29.00
CA GLU A 302 -16.87 -5.60 29.16
C GLU A 302 -17.31 -6.67 28.15
N VAL A 303 -16.68 -6.67 26.98
CA VAL A 303 -16.87 -7.72 25.99
C VAL A 303 -15.90 -8.81 26.38
N HIS A 304 -16.41 -9.83 27.07
CA HIS A 304 -15.68 -11.07 27.18
C HIS A 304 -15.53 -11.64 25.78
N ALA A 305 -14.28 -11.85 25.35
CA ALA A 305 -14.01 -12.54 24.11
C ALA A 305 -14.70 -13.92 24.15
N PRO A 306 -15.47 -14.27 23.11
CA PRO A 306 -15.90 -15.64 22.93
C PRO A 306 -14.72 -16.62 23.09
N PRO A 307 -14.94 -17.81 23.69
CA PRO A 307 -13.87 -18.79 23.87
C PRO A 307 -13.19 -19.21 22.54
N ASP A 308 -13.91 -19.08 21.42
CA ASP A 308 -13.42 -19.41 20.07
C ASP A 308 -12.90 -18.19 19.28
N SER A 309 -12.61 -17.08 19.98
CA SER A 309 -12.09 -15.88 19.34
C SER A 309 -10.71 -16.07 18.73
N ARG A 310 -10.51 -15.54 17.53
CA ARG A 310 -9.26 -15.59 16.76
C ARG A 310 -8.42 -14.34 16.99
N SER A 311 -7.14 -14.53 17.22
CA SER A 311 -6.19 -13.43 17.39
C SER A 311 -5.87 -12.73 16.06
N ILE A 312 -5.94 -11.39 16.05
CA ILE A 312 -5.56 -10.57 14.89
C ILE A 312 -4.50 -9.54 15.22
N THR A 313 -3.77 -9.12 14.19
CA THR A 313 -2.94 -7.92 14.19
C THR A 313 -3.79 -6.73 13.77
N PHE A 314 -3.91 -5.72 14.62
CA PHE A 314 -4.57 -4.49 14.22
C PHE A 314 -3.54 -3.47 13.72
N LEU A 315 -3.65 -3.07 12.45
CA LEU A 315 -2.78 -2.10 11.81
C LEU A 315 -3.41 -0.69 11.89
N MET A 316 -2.76 0.19 12.63
CA MET A 316 -3.17 1.58 12.75
C MET A 316 -2.80 2.35 11.48
N MET A 317 -3.80 2.66 10.66
CA MET A 317 -3.60 3.36 9.39
C MET A 317 -3.59 4.88 9.53
N THR A 318 -4.02 5.42 10.68
CA THR A 318 -4.00 6.86 10.95
C THR A 318 -2.56 7.32 11.12
N PRO A 319 -2.12 8.32 10.35
CA PRO A 319 -0.90 9.03 10.62
C PRO A 319 -0.89 9.59 12.06
N LEU A 320 0.24 9.46 12.77
CA LEU A 320 0.32 9.84 14.18
C LEU A 320 0.24 11.36 14.43
N ASP A 321 0.45 12.20 13.42
CA ASP A 321 0.09 13.64 13.44
C ASP A 321 -1.41 13.88 13.51
N HIS A 322 -2.21 13.08 12.82
CA HIS A 322 -3.66 13.26 12.84
C HIS A 322 -4.30 12.81 14.15
N PHE A 323 -3.52 12.22 15.05
CA PHE A 323 -3.92 12.00 16.44
C PHE A 323 -3.99 13.32 17.25
N GLU A 324 -3.42 14.42 16.77
CA GLU A 324 -3.35 15.70 17.51
C GLU A 324 -4.72 16.35 17.76
N LEU A 325 -5.78 15.94 17.08
CA LEU A 325 -7.10 16.58 17.18
C LEU A 325 -8.15 15.64 17.84
N GLY A 326 -8.13 15.60 19.17
CA GLY A 326 -9.34 15.36 19.98
C GLY A 326 -9.81 13.92 20.22
N ALA A 327 -9.10 12.88 19.76
CA ALA A 327 -9.46 11.50 20.09
C ALA A 327 -8.96 11.12 21.51
N ASN A 328 -9.87 11.10 22.49
CA ASN A 328 -9.57 10.78 23.89
C ASN A 328 -8.82 9.44 24.05
N GLU A 329 -7.92 9.32 25.03
CA GLU A 329 -7.28 8.04 25.43
C GLU A 329 -8.31 6.93 25.70
N LEU A 330 -9.49 7.29 26.20
CA LEU A 330 -10.65 6.42 26.38
C LEU A 330 -11.17 5.81 25.07
N GLN A 331 -11.03 6.52 23.94
CA GLN A 331 -11.36 5.97 22.63
C GLN A 331 -10.34 4.91 22.30
N LEU A 332 -9.03 5.19 22.36
CA LEU A 332 -8.00 4.21 22.08
C LEU A 332 -8.09 2.96 22.98
N GLU A 333 -8.40 3.11 24.27
CA GLU A 333 -8.65 1.99 25.18
C GLU A 333 -9.92 1.20 24.83
N ALA A 334 -11.02 1.90 24.51
CA ALA A 334 -12.21 1.28 23.95
C ALA A 334 -11.98 0.68 22.55
N HIS A 335 -10.95 1.11 21.81
CA HIS A 335 -10.60 0.58 20.51
C HIS A 335 -9.77 -0.68 20.64
N VAL A 336 -8.83 -0.75 21.59
CA VAL A 336 -8.05 -1.96 21.87
C VAL A 336 -8.92 -3.04 22.50
N ARG A 337 -9.83 -2.67 23.41
CA ARG A 337 -10.72 -3.62 24.11
C ARG A 337 -12.07 -3.85 23.41
N GLY A 338 -12.55 -2.88 22.63
CA GLY A 338 -13.89 -2.89 22.00
C GLY A 338 -13.88 -2.97 20.47
N PHE A 339 -12.70 -3.11 19.83
CA PHE A 339 -12.58 -3.39 18.39
C PHE A 339 -13.50 -4.53 17.94
N THR A 340 -13.65 -5.47 18.85
CA THR A 340 -14.51 -6.62 18.73
C THR A 340 -15.90 -6.13 19.06
N SER A 341 -16.59 -5.57 18.07
CA SER A 341 -18.04 -5.33 18.17
C SER A 341 -18.69 -6.55 18.83
N PRO A 342 -19.68 -6.40 19.72
CA PRO A 342 -20.29 -7.55 20.39
C PRO A 342 -20.65 -8.66 19.37
N GLY A 343 -20.06 -9.85 19.54
CA GLY A 343 -20.21 -10.96 18.58
C GLY A 343 -19.13 -11.08 17.50
N SER A 344 -18.11 -10.21 17.49
CA SER A 344 -16.94 -10.37 16.61
C SER A 344 -16.17 -11.64 16.97
N PRO A 345 -15.81 -12.48 15.99
CA PRO A 345 -15.04 -13.69 16.22
C PRO A 345 -13.54 -13.41 16.42
N TYR A 346 -13.14 -12.15 16.58
CA TYR A 346 -11.74 -11.75 16.65
C TYR A 346 -11.40 -11.12 17.99
N VAL A 347 -10.11 -11.13 18.35
CA VAL A 347 -9.50 -10.39 19.47
C VAL A 347 -8.18 -9.79 18.98
N VAL A 348 -7.91 -8.54 19.34
CA VAL A 348 -6.65 -7.88 18.99
C VAL A 348 -5.52 -8.46 19.85
N ALA A 349 -4.60 -9.20 19.22
CA ALA A 349 -3.45 -9.77 19.90
C ALA A 349 -2.23 -8.83 19.88
N LYS A 350 -2.12 -7.97 18.88
CA LYS A 350 -1.09 -6.93 18.80
C LYS A 350 -1.54 -5.74 17.97
N LEU A 351 -0.97 -4.58 18.28
CA LEU A 351 -1.15 -3.32 17.57
C LEU A 351 0.11 -3.05 16.74
N MET A 352 -0.08 -2.74 15.47
CA MET A 352 1.00 -2.41 14.54
C MET A 352 0.83 -0.96 14.07
N VAL A 353 1.88 -0.14 14.20
CA VAL A 353 1.92 1.16 13.51
C VAL A 353 2.29 0.97 12.04
N ASN A 354 1.78 1.81 11.16
CA ASN A 354 2.00 1.73 9.70
C ASN A 354 3.36 2.25 9.20
N THR A 355 4.33 2.44 10.09
CA THR A 355 5.66 3.01 9.82
C THR A 355 6.69 2.37 10.76
N SER A 356 7.99 2.41 10.43
CA SER A 356 9.03 1.98 11.38
C SER A 356 9.16 2.95 12.55
N TRP A 357 9.70 2.46 13.67
CA TRP A 357 10.03 3.33 14.80
C TRP A 357 11.08 4.39 14.45
N GLU A 358 12.05 4.07 13.60
CA GLU A 358 13.07 5.02 13.12
C GLU A 358 12.43 6.14 12.30
N THR A 359 11.56 5.78 11.35
CA THR A 359 10.84 6.77 10.52
C THR A 359 9.95 7.65 11.39
N LEU A 360 9.29 7.06 12.38
CA LEU A 360 8.50 7.81 13.35
C LEU A 360 9.37 8.76 14.17
N LYS A 361 10.54 8.32 14.64
CA LYS A 361 11.49 9.16 15.38
C LYS A 361 11.97 10.34 14.54
N ASP A 362 12.39 10.09 13.30
CA ASP A 362 12.87 11.13 12.39
C ASP A 362 11.76 12.15 12.12
N TRP A 363 10.54 11.66 11.91
CA TRP A 363 9.36 12.48 11.73
C TRP A 363 9.04 13.32 12.97
N LEU A 364 9.01 12.73 14.17
CA LEU A 364 8.81 13.44 15.43
C LEU A 364 9.89 14.51 15.66
N SER A 365 11.13 14.20 15.32
CA SER A 365 12.28 15.10 15.45
C SER A 365 12.23 16.28 14.47
N SER A 366 11.38 16.20 13.43
CA SER A 366 11.16 17.29 12.47
C SER A 366 10.15 18.34 12.94
N PHE A 367 9.41 18.08 14.04
CA PHE A 367 8.48 19.06 14.60
C PHE A 367 9.21 20.04 15.51
N ALA A 368 8.99 21.33 15.26
CA ALA A 368 9.51 22.41 16.10
C ALA A 368 8.76 22.54 17.45
N ILE A 369 7.64 21.82 17.62
CA ILE A 369 6.76 21.93 18.79
C ILE A 369 6.97 20.70 19.69
N VAL A 370 7.81 20.87 20.72
CA VAL A 370 8.15 19.82 21.69
C VAL A 370 6.91 19.21 22.37
N SER A 371 5.87 20.02 22.61
CA SER A 371 4.66 19.56 23.30
C SER A 371 3.85 18.51 22.53
N SER A 372 3.86 18.51 21.19
CA SER A 372 3.12 17.51 20.41
C SER A 372 3.83 16.16 20.33
N VAL A 373 5.17 16.19 20.39
CA VAL A 373 6.01 14.99 20.45
C VAL A 373 5.83 14.27 21.79
N GLY A 374 5.90 14.99 22.91
CA GLY A 374 5.65 14.43 24.25
C GLY A 374 4.25 13.84 24.40
N MET A 375 3.21 14.49 23.86
CA MET A 375 1.84 13.94 23.81
C MET A 375 1.74 12.67 22.97
N SER A 376 2.51 12.55 21.88
CA SER A 376 2.49 11.36 21.02
C SER A 376 3.17 10.17 21.68
N LEU A 377 4.33 10.37 22.31
CA LEU A 377 5.07 9.31 23.02
C LEU A 377 4.34 8.82 24.27
N SER A 378 3.79 9.74 25.08
CA SER A 378 2.98 9.38 26.25
C SER A 378 1.75 8.53 25.89
N ARG A 379 1.14 8.78 24.73
CA ARG A 379 0.04 7.93 24.22
C ARG A 379 0.52 6.53 23.85
N LEU A 380 1.66 6.38 23.19
CA LEU A 380 2.23 5.06 22.90
C LEU A 380 2.60 4.31 24.18
N ASP A 381 3.13 5.01 25.18
CA ASP A 381 3.39 4.46 26.51
C ASP A 381 2.10 3.99 27.19
N ASN A 382 1.03 4.79 27.11
CA ASN A 382 -0.28 4.42 27.65
C ASN A 382 -0.79 3.14 26.95
N ILE A 383 -0.79 3.08 25.62
CA ILE A 383 -1.18 1.86 24.87
C ILE A 383 -0.37 0.64 25.35
N ALA A 384 0.96 0.77 25.38
CA ALA A 384 1.84 -0.31 25.78
C ALA A 384 1.59 -0.77 27.23
N SER A 385 1.22 0.14 28.12
CA SER A 385 0.88 -0.17 29.51
C SER A 385 -0.40 -1.00 29.67
N LYS A 386 -1.29 -1.01 28.66
CA LYS A 386 -2.54 -1.79 28.68
C LYS A 386 -2.36 -3.28 28.38
N GLY A 387 -1.12 -3.74 28.22
CA GLY A 387 -0.79 -5.16 28.04
C GLY A 387 -0.98 -5.69 26.62
N VAL A 388 -1.29 -4.84 25.64
CA VAL A 388 -1.33 -5.24 24.23
C VAL A 388 0.03 -4.91 23.59
N PRO A 389 0.73 -5.90 23.02
CA PRO A 389 1.98 -5.68 22.31
C PRO A 389 1.82 -4.62 21.21
N LEU A 390 2.62 -3.56 21.31
CA LEU A 390 2.74 -2.52 20.30
C LEU A 390 4.02 -2.75 19.51
N VAL A 391 3.88 -2.90 18.20
CA VAL A 391 4.99 -3.15 17.26
C VAL A 391 4.93 -2.15 16.11
N ASP A 392 6.07 -1.96 15.44
CA ASP A 392 6.07 -1.30 14.15
C ASP A 392 5.79 -2.29 13.01
N TRP A 393 5.76 -1.77 11.79
CA TRP A 393 5.56 -2.55 10.58
C TRP A 393 6.68 -3.60 10.34
N ASP A 394 7.86 -3.44 10.95
CA ASP A 394 8.99 -4.39 10.90
C ASP A 394 8.83 -5.48 11.99
N GLY A 395 7.80 -5.36 12.83
CA GLY A 395 7.56 -6.25 13.95
C GLY A 395 8.44 -5.95 15.17
N VAL A 396 9.18 -4.84 15.17
CA VAL A 396 10.00 -4.42 16.30
C VAL A 396 9.07 -3.94 17.42
N ALA A 397 9.26 -4.45 18.63
CA ALA A 397 8.47 -4.04 19.78
C ALA A 397 8.80 -2.60 20.21
N TYR A 398 7.77 -1.83 20.55
CA TYR A 398 7.90 -0.45 21.00
C TYR A 398 8.87 -0.30 22.19
N GLN A 399 8.82 -1.20 23.17
CA GLN A 399 9.72 -1.17 24.33
C GLN A 399 11.20 -1.34 23.92
N THR A 400 11.47 -2.20 22.95
CA THR A 400 12.81 -2.39 22.41
C THR A 400 13.29 -1.14 21.67
N ALA A 401 12.43 -0.53 20.86
CA ALA A 401 12.75 0.72 20.16
C ALA A 401 12.95 1.90 21.12
N LYS A 402 12.14 1.98 22.18
CA LYS A 402 12.23 3.00 23.23
C LYS A 402 13.58 2.95 23.94
N GLN A 403 14.03 1.76 24.32
CA GLN A 403 15.34 1.56 24.96
C GLN A 403 16.53 1.91 24.06
N ARG A 404 16.42 1.65 22.76
CA ARG A 404 17.54 1.85 21.81
C ARG A 404 17.66 3.28 21.34
N ASN A 405 16.54 3.92 20.98
CA ASN A 405 16.58 5.05 20.06
C ASN A 405 15.65 6.21 20.44
N MET A 406 14.56 6.02 21.18
CA MET A 406 13.59 7.12 21.42
C MET A 406 13.88 7.97 22.66
N SER A 407 14.77 7.52 23.55
CA SER A 407 15.21 8.27 24.75
C SER A 407 16.07 9.51 24.45
N THR A 408 16.46 9.73 23.19
CA THR A 408 17.23 10.92 22.76
C THR A 408 16.36 12.03 22.16
N VAL A 409 15.05 11.84 22.07
CA VAL A 409 14.12 12.88 21.62
C VAL A 409 13.89 13.81 22.81
N PRO A 410 14.10 15.14 22.70
CA PRO A 410 13.90 16.06 23.81
C PRO A 410 12.47 15.95 24.35
N GLU A 411 12.33 15.74 25.66
CA GLU A 411 11.03 15.74 26.37
C GLU A 411 10.33 17.10 26.31
#